data_AF-L7YC09-F1
#
_entry.id   AF-L7YC09-F1
#
_cell.length_a   1.000
_cell.length_b   1.000
_cell.length_c   1.000
_cell.angle_alpha   90.00
_cell.angle_beta   90.00
_cell.angle_gamma   90.00
#
_symmetry.space_group_name_H-M   'P 1'
#
loop_
_entity.id
_entity.type
_entity.pdbx_description
1 polymer ?
#
loop_
_entity_poly.entity_id
_entity_poly.type
_entity_poly.pdbx_seq_one_letter_code
_entity_poly.pdbx_strand_id
1 'polypeptide(L)'
;MKIPEEKNFIKISQDFFETQEWKKRRIFSEIEAILYLILKKEIRISARRLGLVFGWSKAKVVIFIQKLIAKGYIKRRIEEKVNVLTIIKFLKKEKHSSNYKKNNNNEMEKKYIDSGAIP
;
A
#
# COMPACT_ATOMS: atom_id res chain seq x y z
N MET A 1 -5.41 12.89 36.32
CA MET A 1 -4.98 12.57 34.93
C MET A 1 -4.01 13.66 34.48
N LYS A 2 -2.73 13.32 34.25
CA LYS A 2 -1.76 14.26 33.67
C LYS A 2 -1.70 14.02 32.16
N ILE A 3 -1.92 15.07 31.37
CA ILE A 3 -1.79 15.06 29.92
C ILE A 3 -0.28 15.02 29.60
N PRO A 4 0.23 14.10 28.75
CA PRO A 4 1.66 13.84 28.60
C PRO A 4 2.34 14.72 27.52
N GLU A 5 3.58 15.12 27.82
CA GLU A 5 4.75 15.28 26.91
C GLU A 5 4.65 16.03 25.56
N GLU A 6 3.71 16.95 25.35
CA GLU A 6 3.74 17.81 24.14
C GLU A 6 4.94 18.77 24.07
N LYS A 7 5.72 18.92 25.15
CA LYS A 7 6.80 19.92 25.25
C LYS A 7 8.06 19.63 24.40
N ASN A 8 8.18 18.44 23.83
CA ASN A 8 9.39 18.01 23.11
C ASN A 8 9.19 17.82 21.59
N PHE A 9 8.01 18.15 21.06
CA PHE A 9 7.74 18.01 19.63
C PHE A 9 7.63 19.38 18.95
N ILE A 10 8.36 19.53 17.84
CA ILE A 10 8.23 20.71 16.99
C ILE A 10 7.03 20.50 16.07
N LYS A 11 6.01 21.35 16.21
CA LYS A 11 4.89 21.39 15.28
C LYS A 11 5.29 22.18 14.05
N ILE A 12 5.39 21.49 12.91
CA ILE A 12 5.66 22.11 11.61
C ILE A 12 4.33 22.48 10.95
N SER A 13 4.23 23.69 10.39
CA SER A 13 3.05 24.09 9.60
C SER A 13 2.91 23.21 8.37
N GLN A 14 1.66 22.88 8.01
CA GLN A 14 1.39 22.12 6.80
C GLN A 14 1.91 22.82 5.53
N ASP A 15 1.88 24.16 5.51
CA ASP A 15 2.33 24.99 4.38
C ASP A 15 3.82 24.79 4.07
N PHE A 16 4.62 24.40 5.06
CA PHE A 16 6.03 24.08 4.88
C PHE A 16 6.23 23.01 3.80
N PHE A 17 5.35 22.01 3.77
CA PHE A 17 5.39 20.90 2.81
C PHE A 17 4.95 21.29 1.40
N GLU A 18 4.39 22.50 1.23
CA GLU A 18 3.96 23.04 -0.06
C GLU A 18 5.01 23.96 -0.69
N THR A 19 6.02 24.38 0.08
CA THR A 19 7.09 25.25 -0.39
C THR A 19 7.86 24.64 -1.55
N GLN A 20 8.34 25.48 -2.47
CA GLN A 20 9.18 25.06 -3.59
C GLN A 20 10.49 24.43 -3.10
N GLU A 21 11.04 24.93 -1.99
CA GLU A 21 12.26 24.38 -1.42
C GLU A 21 12.05 22.95 -0.89
N TRP A 22 10.98 22.72 -0.13
CA TRP A 22 10.63 21.37 0.31
C TRP A 22 10.42 20.44 -0.88
N LYS A 23 9.63 20.85 -1.87
CA LYS A 23 9.36 20.05 -3.09
C LYS A 23 10.63 19.69 -3.85
N LYS A 24 11.63 20.57 -3.89
CA LYS A 24 12.92 20.31 -4.54
C LYS A 24 13.80 19.31 -3.78
N ARG A 25 13.77 19.34 -2.45
CA ARG A 25 14.63 18.49 -1.60
C ARG A 25 13.96 17.18 -1.17
N ARG A 26 12.63 17.08 -1.28
CA ARG A 26 11.88 15.91 -0.85
C ARG A 26 12.23 14.70 -1.69
N ILE A 27 12.45 13.58 -1.00
CA ILE A 27 12.63 12.26 -1.62
C ILE A 27 11.46 11.40 -1.17
N PHE A 28 10.76 10.79 -2.11
CA PHE A 28 9.65 9.88 -1.81
C PHE A 28 10.21 8.56 -1.29
N SER A 29 9.53 7.97 -0.31
CA SER A 29 9.64 6.55 0.00
C SER A 29 8.94 5.70 -1.09
N GLU A 30 9.21 4.39 -1.11
CA GLU A 30 8.51 3.51 -2.05
C GLU A 30 6.99 3.49 -1.81
N ILE A 31 6.55 3.59 -0.55
CA ILE A 31 5.13 3.61 -0.17
C ILE A 31 4.46 4.89 -0.68
N GLU A 32 5.08 6.05 -0.46
CA GLU A 32 4.55 7.32 -0.98
C GLU A 32 4.49 7.33 -2.51
N ALA A 33 5.50 6.76 -3.18
CA ALA A 33 5.48 6.62 -4.63
C ALA A 33 4.31 5.73 -5.07
N ILE A 34 4.07 4.59 -4.42
CA ILE A 34 2.91 3.73 -4.70
C ILE A 34 1.61 4.50 -4.51
N LEU A 35 1.42 5.18 -3.38
CA LEU A 35 0.22 5.98 -3.09
C LEU A 35 0.00 7.06 -4.15
N TYR A 36 1.07 7.74 -4.57
CA TYR A 36 1.00 8.72 -5.65
C TYR A 36 0.48 8.11 -6.95
N LEU A 37 0.99 6.94 -7.36
CA LEU A 37 0.52 6.26 -8.57
C LEU A 37 -0.96 5.85 -8.45
N ILE A 38 -1.38 5.36 -7.27
CA ILE A 38 -2.77 4.95 -6.98
C ILE A 38 -3.73 6.13 -7.13
N LEU A 39 -3.39 7.26 -6.50
CA LEU A 39 -4.23 8.47 -6.52
C LEU A 39 -4.40 9.02 -7.95
N LYS A 40 -3.39 8.88 -8.80
CA LYS A 40 -3.43 9.35 -10.19
C LYS A 40 -4.20 8.42 -11.14
N LYS A 41 -4.39 7.14 -10.79
CA LYS A 41 -5.08 6.08 -11.58
C LYS A 41 -4.42 5.75 -12.93
N GLU A 42 -4.18 6.74 -13.78
CA GLU A 42 -3.41 6.64 -15.02
C GLU A 42 -2.42 7.82 -15.10
N ILE A 43 -1.20 7.52 -15.56
CA ILE A 43 -0.13 8.51 -15.62
C ILE A 43 0.62 8.36 -16.95
N ARG A 44 0.66 9.46 -17.70
CA ARG A 44 1.35 9.56 -18.98
C ARG A 44 2.63 10.36 -18.78
N ILE A 45 3.67 9.68 -18.32
CA ILE A 45 4.89 10.35 -17.86
C ILE A 45 6.10 9.45 -18.08
N SER A 46 7.21 10.06 -18.50
CA SER A 46 8.47 9.33 -18.66
C SER A 46 9.09 8.97 -17.31
N ALA A 47 9.88 7.90 -17.28
CA ALA A 47 10.64 7.51 -16.08
C ALA A 47 11.56 8.64 -15.58
N ARG A 48 12.07 9.49 -16.49
CA ARG A 48 12.87 10.67 -16.14
C ARG A 48 12.05 11.68 -15.34
N ARG A 49 10.83 12.01 -15.80
CA ARG A 49 9.95 12.95 -15.10
C ARG A 49 9.45 12.38 -13.78
N LEU A 50 9.15 11.08 -13.69
CA LEU A 50 8.85 10.42 -12.42
C LEU A 50 10.02 10.49 -11.43
N GLY A 51 11.26 10.36 -11.92
CA GLY A 51 12.45 10.56 -11.09
C GLY A 51 12.50 11.93 -10.45
N LEU A 52 12.16 12.99 -11.20
CA LEU A 52 12.05 14.34 -10.65
C LEU A 52 10.94 14.47 -9.59
N VAL A 53 9.80 13.82 -9.80
CA VAL A 53 8.69 13.84 -8.84
C VAL A 53 9.05 13.11 -7.54
N PHE A 54 9.73 11.97 -7.64
CA PHE A 54 10.07 11.13 -6.49
C PHE A 54 11.40 11.50 -5.83
N GLY A 55 12.19 12.40 -6.42
CA GLY A 55 13.56 12.64 -5.99
C GLY A 55 14.47 11.43 -6.20
N TRP A 56 14.21 10.62 -7.24
CA TRP A 56 14.92 9.37 -7.53
C TRP A 56 15.70 9.43 -8.84
N SER A 57 16.76 8.62 -8.93
CA SER A 57 17.44 8.36 -10.19
C SER A 57 16.51 7.62 -11.17
N LYS A 58 16.72 7.85 -12.47
CA LYS A 58 15.98 7.15 -13.54
C LYS A 58 16.05 5.62 -13.37
N ALA A 59 17.22 5.09 -13.00
CA ALA A 59 17.41 3.66 -12.80
C ALA A 59 16.53 3.11 -11.66
N LYS A 60 16.50 3.80 -10.51
CA LYS A 60 15.64 3.41 -9.38
C LYS A 60 14.16 3.41 -9.77
N VAL A 61 13.71 4.42 -10.52
CA VAL A 61 12.34 4.47 -11.04
C VAL A 61 12.05 3.29 -11.96
N VAL A 62 12.95 2.96 -12.89
CA VAL A 62 12.76 1.83 -13.81
C VAL A 62 12.63 0.51 -13.05
N ILE A 63 13.53 0.25 -12.09
CA ILE A 63 13.49 -0.95 -11.24
C ILE A 63 12.18 -1.00 -10.45
N PHE A 64 11.77 0.13 -9.86
CA PHE A 64 10.52 0.22 -9.11
C PHE A 64 9.29 -0.10 -9.98
N ILE A 65 9.20 0.51 -11.18
CA ILE A 65 8.12 0.22 -12.13
C ILE A 65 8.13 -1.25 -12.55
N GLN A 66 9.30 -1.85 -12.82
CA GLN A 66 9.41 -3.27 -13.12
C GLN A 66 8.89 -4.15 -11.97
N LYS A 67 9.23 -3.83 -10.71
CA LYS A 67 8.70 -4.54 -9.54
C LYS A 67 7.17 -4.47 -9.48
N LEU A 68 6.59 -3.30 -9.75
CA LEU A 68 5.12 -3.13 -9.73
C LEU A 68 4.43 -3.88 -10.89
N ILE A 69 5.06 -3.94 -12.06
CA ILE A 69 4.58 -4.74 -13.19
C ILE A 69 4.64 -6.23 -12.85
N ALA A 70 5.76 -6.71 -12.31
CA ALA A 70 5.94 -8.11 -11.91
C ALA A 70 4.91 -8.55 -10.85
N LYS A 71 4.56 -7.65 -9.93
CA LYS A 71 3.49 -7.88 -8.94
C LYS A 71 2.07 -7.76 -9.52
N GLY A 72 1.92 -7.37 -10.79
CA GLY A 72 0.63 -7.21 -11.45
C GLY A 72 -0.17 -5.99 -10.99
N TYR A 73 0.49 -5.02 -10.34
CA TYR A 73 -0.16 -3.82 -9.82
C TYR A 73 -0.39 -2.77 -10.91
N ILE A 74 0.52 -2.68 -11.87
CA ILE A 74 0.48 -1.70 -12.96
C ILE A 74 0.70 -2.37 -14.32
N LYS A 75 0.07 -1.81 -15.34
CA LYS A 75 0.26 -2.16 -16.76
C LYS A 75 1.03 -1.02 -17.40
N ARG A 76 1.99 -1.36 -18.25
CA ARG A 76 2.72 -0.39 -19.07
C ARG A 76 2.33 -0.59 -20.52
N ARG A 77 1.96 0.50 -21.20
CA ARG A 77 1.83 0.54 -22.66
C ARG A 77 2.67 1.67 -23.23
N ILE A 78 3.03 1.56 -24.50
CA ILE A 78 3.69 2.62 -25.26
C ILE A 78 2.64 3.23 -26.15
N GLU A 79 2.41 4.53 -26.01
CA GLU A 79 1.42 5.30 -26.76
C GLU A 79 2.16 6.53 -27.28
N GLU A 80 2.19 6.75 -28.60
CA GLU A 80 2.84 7.91 -29.22
C GLU A 80 4.28 8.19 -28.73
N LYS A 81 5.09 7.13 -28.56
CA LYS A 81 6.48 7.17 -28.01
C LYS A 81 6.58 7.56 -26.53
N VAL A 82 5.47 7.63 -25.79
CA VAL A 82 5.41 7.88 -24.34
C VAL A 82 5.03 6.61 -23.59
N ASN A 83 5.63 6.40 -22.43
CA ASN A 83 5.19 5.33 -21.52
C ASN A 83 3.93 5.78 -20.78
N VAL A 84 2.86 5.00 -20.91
CA VAL A 84 1.65 5.15 -20.12
C VAL A 84 1.61 4.04 -19.08
N LEU A 85 1.46 4.44 -17.82
CA LEU A 85 1.35 3.55 -16.67
C LEU A 85 -0.09 3.61 -16.15
N THR A 86 -0.78 2.47 -16.19
CA THR A 86 -2.15 2.35 -15.70
C THR A 86 -2.17 1.43 -14.48
N ILE A 87 -2.77 1.90 -13.39
CA ILE A 87 -3.01 1.08 -12.22
C ILE A 87 -4.09 0.04 -12.52
N ILE A 88 -3.82 -1.23 -12.22
CA ILE A 88 -4.76 -2.33 -12.50
C ILE A 88 -5.42 -2.83 -11.21
N LYS A 89 -4.66 -2.96 -10.12
CA LYS A 89 -5.03 -3.86 -9.01
C LYS A 89 -4.84 -3.34 -7.59
N PHE A 90 -4.71 -2.04 -7.38
CA PHE A 90 -4.70 -1.48 -6.02
C PHE A 90 -6.10 -1.24 -5.43
N LEU A 91 -7.15 -1.32 -6.26
CA LEU A 91 -8.55 -1.02 -5.88
C LEU A 91 -9.52 -2.16 -6.22
N LYS A 92 -9.10 -3.43 -6.15
CA LYS A 92 -10.12 -4.41 -5.78
C LYS A 92 -10.38 -4.15 -4.31
N LYS A 93 -11.50 -3.47 -4.00
CA LYS A 93 -12.22 -3.80 -2.77
C LYS A 93 -12.29 -5.31 -2.79
N GLU A 94 -11.47 -5.98 -1.99
CA GLU A 94 -11.89 -7.27 -1.51
C GLU A 94 -13.23 -6.95 -0.86
N LYS A 95 -14.31 -7.38 -1.53
CA LYS A 95 -15.51 -7.67 -0.79
C LYS A 95 -15.00 -8.69 0.21
N HIS A 96 -14.71 -8.24 1.44
CA HIS A 96 -14.75 -9.13 2.58
C HIS A 96 -16.16 -9.70 2.55
N SER A 97 -16.35 -10.77 1.77
CA SER A 97 -17.31 -11.78 2.12
C SER A 97 -16.81 -12.26 3.46
N SER A 98 -17.32 -11.61 4.50
CA SER A 98 -17.33 -12.17 5.84
C SER A 98 -18.21 -13.41 5.77
N ASN A 99 -17.72 -14.47 5.15
CA ASN A 99 -18.15 -15.81 5.49
C ASN A 99 -17.53 -16.09 6.85
N TYR A 100 -18.10 -15.48 7.89
CA TYR A 100 -18.14 -16.11 9.19
C TYR A 100 -18.86 -17.43 8.96
N LYS A 101 -18.09 -18.49 8.66
CA LYS A 101 -18.52 -19.85 8.96
C LYS A 101 -18.66 -19.90 10.47
N LYS A 102 -19.86 -19.57 10.92
CA LYS A 102 -20.37 -19.86 12.26
C LYS A 102 -20.42 -21.40 12.35
N ASN A 103 -19.30 -22.02 12.70
CA ASN A 103 -19.29 -23.41 13.15
C ASN A 103 -19.98 -23.46 14.51
N ASN A 104 -21.31 -23.38 14.49
CA ASN A 104 -22.12 -23.91 15.57
C ASN A 104 -22.19 -25.41 15.33
N ASN A 105 -21.39 -26.18 16.07
CA ASN A 105 -21.66 -27.58 16.37
C ASN A 105 -20.90 -27.90 17.65
N ASN A 106 -21.55 -27.59 18.77
CA ASN A 106 -21.28 -28.20 20.07
C ASN A 106 -22.51 -27.92 20.92
N GLU A 107 -23.47 -28.85 20.90
CA GLU A 107 -24.27 -29.27 22.05
C GLU A 107 -25.38 -30.22 21.60
N MET A 108 -25.21 -31.50 21.92
CA MET A 108 -26.10 -32.29 22.78
C MET A 108 -25.90 -33.78 22.47
N GLU A 109 -25.25 -34.50 23.39
CA GLU A 109 -25.91 -35.43 24.36
C GLU A 109 -26.01 -36.84 23.77
N LYS A 110 -25.79 -37.96 24.46
CA LYS A 110 -25.59 -38.29 25.87
C LYS A 110 -25.15 -39.77 25.92
N LYS A 111 -24.30 -40.06 26.92
CA LYS A 111 -24.32 -41.23 27.82
C LYS A 111 -24.07 -42.66 27.31
N TYR A 112 -23.23 -43.32 28.12
CA TYR A 112 -23.16 -44.74 28.53
C TYR A 112 -21.83 -45.41 28.10
N ILE A 113 -21.09 -46.21 28.87
CA ILE A 113 -21.02 -46.66 30.28
C ILE A 113 -19.57 -47.07 30.51
N ASP A 114 -19.07 -46.80 31.72
CA ASP A 114 -18.16 -47.60 32.53
C ASP A 114 -17.60 -48.92 31.93
N SER A 115 -16.27 -49.06 31.91
CA SER A 115 -15.55 -50.28 32.31
C SER A 115 -14.06 -50.11 32.04
N GLY A 116 -13.28 -50.12 33.13
CA GLY A 116 -11.83 -50.05 33.07
C GLY A 116 -11.18 -51.25 32.38
N ALA A 117 -10.01 -51.01 31.82
CA ALA A 117 -8.94 -52.01 31.71
C ALA A 117 -7.59 -51.28 31.63
N ILE A 118 -6.74 -51.63 32.58
CA ILE A 118 -5.40 -51.14 32.89
C ILE A 118 -4.38 -51.81 31.93
N PRO A 119 -3.18 -51.23 31.72
CA PRO A 119 -2.01 -51.76 32.44
C PRO A 119 -1.33 -50.74 33.36
#